data_AF-A0A7S3ULG3-F1
#
_entry.id   AF-A0A7S3ULG3-F1
#
_cell.length_a   1.000
_cell.length_b   1.000
_cell.length_c   1.000
_cell.angle_alpha   90.00
_cell.angle_beta   90.00
_cell.angle_gamma   90.00
#
_symmetry.space_group_name_H-M   'P 1'
#
loop_
_entity.id
_entity.type
_entity.pdbx_description
1 polymer ?
#
loop_
_entity_poly.entity_id
_entity_poly.type
_entity_poly.pdbx_seq_one_letter_code
_entity_poly.pdbx_strand_id
1 'polypeptide(L)'
;FQREPRRSSYRVGSDDEASTVDDCSHMGDTEVSFTTVMVHNLQEHCSVGYVKRVLDSAGFFGLYDFLYVPLNFKTHEVVGFAFINFASQEHAQKFIDGFNDLAVDGRPLVVEPAKNQGLQAQVEHLRESPVNAAAEEFRPKVFELGTGRPLEFPRP
;
A
#
# COMPACT_ATOMS: atom_id res chain seq x y z
N PHE A 1 31.94 -32.12 -61.81
CA PHE A 1 30.61 -32.73 -61.55
C PHE A 1 29.66 -31.60 -61.11
N GLN A 2 29.10 -30.85 -62.07
CA GLN A 2 27.70 -30.98 -62.59
C GLN A 2 26.69 -30.31 -61.61
N ARG A 3 26.38 -29.01 -61.70
CA ARG A 3 25.42 -28.29 -62.58
C ARG A 3 24.09 -29.00 -62.88
N GLU A 4 23.06 -28.62 -62.07
CA GLU A 4 21.69 -28.13 -62.44
C GLU A 4 20.71 -29.03 -63.26
N PRO A 5 19.39 -28.71 -63.46
CA PRO A 5 18.45 -27.75 -62.81
C PRO A 5 16.98 -28.28 -62.64
N ARG A 6 16.06 -27.46 -62.08
CA ARG A 6 14.81 -26.93 -62.73
C ARG A 6 13.61 -26.72 -61.78
N ARG A 7 13.33 -25.43 -61.55
CA ARG A 7 12.07 -24.72 -61.85
C ARG A 7 10.77 -25.31 -61.26
N SER A 8 10.15 -24.57 -60.33
CA SER A 8 8.73 -24.25 -60.51
C SER A 8 8.38 -22.92 -59.86
N SER A 9 7.69 -22.12 -60.64
CA SER A 9 7.28 -20.74 -60.41
C SER A 9 5.77 -20.73 -60.22
N TYR A 10 5.29 -20.24 -59.08
CA TYR A 10 3.91 -19.77 -58.97
C TYR A 10 3.89 -18.48 -58.15
N ARG A 11 3.47 -17.40 -58.82
CA ARG A 11 2.91 -16.18 -58.23
C ARG A 11 1.38 -16.27 -58.31
N VAL A 12 0.73 -15.36 -57.57
CA VAL A 12 -0.70 -15.02 -57.44
C VAL A 12 -1.19 -15.54 -56.08
N GLY A 13 -1.54 -14.74 -55.06
CA GLY A 13 -2.08 -13.38 -55.01
C GLY A 13 -3.58 -13.46 -54.70
N SER A 14 -4.00 -13.25 -53.45
CA SER A 14 -5.38 -12.94 -53.04
C SER A 14 -5.42 -12.49 -51.57
N ASP A 15 -5.59 -11.18 -51.42
CA ASP A 15 -6.52 -10.41 -50.58
C ASP A 15 -7.12 -10.99 -49.27
N ASP A 16 -7.19 -10.06 -48.30
CA ASP A 16 -8.14 -9.88 -47.18
C ASP A 16 -8.08 -10.74 -45.90
N GLU A 17 -7.66 -10.04 -44.82
CA GLU A 17 -8.33 -9.89 -43.51
C GLU A 17 -9.02 -11.11 -42.86
N ALA A 18 -8.44 -11.58 -41.74
CA ALA A 18 -9.17 -11.72 -40.47
C ALA A 18 -8.23 -12.21 -39.33
N SER A 19 -7.89 -11.27 -38.46
CA SER A 19 -7.88 -11.37 -37.00
C SER A 19 -8.04 -12.76 -36.37
N THR A 20 -7.06 -13.16 -35.56
CA THR A 20 -7.27 -13.29 -34.10
C THR A 20 -5.98 -12.86 -33.43
N VAL A 21 -5.97 -11.60 -33.02
CA VAL A 21 -5.07 -11.15 -31.96
C VAL A 21 -5.35 -12.01 -30.73
N ASP A 22 -4.29 -12.53 -30.12
CA ASP A 22 -4.35 -13.10 -28.78
C ASP A 22 -4.61 -11.94 -27.81
N ASP A 23 -5.89 -11.61 -27.69
CA ASP A 23 -6.45 -10.75 -26.65
C ASP A 23 -6.49 -11.57 -25.35
N CYS A 24 -5.35 -11.69 -24.70
CA CYS A 24 -5.34 -11.88 -23.26
C CYS A 24 -5.42 -10.47 -22.65
N SER A 25 -6.64 -9.93 -22.58
CA SER A 25 -6.91 -8.73 -21.80
C SER A 25 -6.55 -9.01 -20.34
N HIS A 26 -5.34 -8.59 -19.93
CA HIS A 26 -5.04 -8.33 -18.53
C HIS A 26 -5.78 -7.05 -18.15
N MET A 27 -7.09 -7.18 -17.91
CA MET A 27 -7.89 -6.15 -17.28
C MET A 27 -7.58 -6.14 -15.78
N GLY A 28 -7.17 -4.97 -15.27
CA GLY A 28 -6.89 -4.70 -13.85
C GLY A 28 -5.38 -4.79 -13.58
N ASP A 29 -4.65 -3.72 -13.27
CA ASP A 29 -4.98 -2.49 -12.59
C ASP A 29 -4.21 -1.34 -13.25
N THR A 30 -4.81 -0.16 -13.33
CA THR A 30 -3.99 1.06 -13.33
C THR A 30 -3.15 0.99 -12.06
N GLU A 31 -1.86 0.65 -12.17
CA GLU A 31 -0.94 0.65 -11.03
C GLU A 31 -0.78 2.08 -10.52
N VAL A 32 -1.75 2.54 -9.74
CA VAL A 32 -1.63 3.77 -8.98
C VAL A 32 -0.59 3.45 -7.92
N SER A 33 0.58 4.07 -8.04
CA SER A 33 1.65 3.86 -7.09
C SER A 33 1.30 4.49 -5.75
N PHE A 34 0.98 3.64 -4.77
CA PHE A 34 0.68 4.06 -3.40
C PHE A 34 1.66 3.43 -2.41
N THR A 35 2.13 4.23 -1.48
CA THR A 35 2.96 3.79 -0.35
C THR A 35 2.21 3.87 0.96
N THR A 36 1.18 4.70 1.03
CA THR A 36 0.37 4.92 2.23
C THR A 36 -0.95 4.16 2.14
N VAL A 37 -1.28 3.45 3.20
CA VAL A 37 -2.54 2.72 3.33
C VAL A 37 -3.30 3.22 4.55
N MET A 38 -4.62 3.09 4.47
CA MET A 38 -5.58 3.32 5.53
C MET A 38 -6.18 1.97 5.92
N VAL A 39 -6.04 1.60 7.18
CA VAL A 39 -6.64 0.41 7.76
C VAL A 39 -7.92 0.84 8.47
N HIS A 40 -9.05 0.28 8.10
CA HIS A 40 -10.35 0.51 8.68
C HIS A 40 -10.80 -0.69 9.52
N ASN A 41 -11.83 -0.46 10.33
CA ASN A 41 -12.45 -1.46 11.20
C ASN A 41 -11.51 -2.01 12.28
N LEU A 42 -10.56 -1.19 12.73
CA LEU A 42 -9.73 -1.50 13.88
C LEU A 42 -10.57 -1.53 15.16
N GLN A 43 -10.23 -2.45 16.05
CA GLN A 43 -10.87 -2.54 17.37
C GLN A 43 -10.38 -1.42 18.30
N GLU A 44 -11.15 -1.13 19.33
CA GLU A 44 -10.87 -0.10 20.34
C GLU A 44 -9.53 -0.31 21.07
N HIS A 45 -9.08 -1.57 21.22
CA HIS A 45 -7.80 -1.94 21.84
C HIS A 45 -6.59 -1.91 20.90
N CYS A 46 -6.77 -1.64 19.59
CA CYS A 46 -5.70 -1.65 18.60
C CYS A 46 -4.83 -0.38 18.67
N SER A 47 -4.21 -0.11 19.81
CA SER A 47 -3.33 1.06 19.99
C SER A 47 -2.16 1.05 18.99
N VAL A 48 -1.49 2.21 18.84
CA VAL A 48 -0.27 2.35 18.02
C VAL A 48 0.74 1.22 18.29
N GLY A 49 0.96 0.87 19.56
CA GLY A 49 1.87 -0.21 19.94
C GLY A 49 1.42 -1.61 19.50
N TYR A 50 0.11 -1.86 19.44
CA TYR A 50 -0.45 -3.13 18.95
C TYR A 50 -0.27 -3.24 17.44
N VAL A 51 -0.67 -2.21 16.69
CA VAL A 51 -0.51 -2.18 15.22
C VAL A 51 0.97 -2.34 14.85
N LYS A 52 1.85 -1.63 15.58
CA LYS A 52 3.31 -1.78 15.42
C LYS A 52 3.76 -3.22 15.62
N ARG A 53 3.34 -3.87 16.71
CA ARG A 53 3.70 -5.27 16.99
C ARG A 53 3.20 -6.23 15.92
N VAL A 54 2.00 -6.01 15.39
CA VAL A 54 1.44 -6.81 14.29
C VAL A 54 2.27 -6.65 13.02
N LEU A 55 2.60 -5.41 12.65
CA LEU A 55 3.48 -5.12 11.50
C LEU A 55 4.85 -5.77 11.66
N ASP A 56 5.48 -5.61 12.82
CA ASP A 56 6.79 -6.18 13.11
C ASP A 56 6.76 -7.73 13.06
N SER A 57 5.70 -8.35 13.61
CA SER A 57 5.51 -9.81 13.59
C SER A 57 5.23 -10.37 12.20
N ALA A 58 4.59 -9.57 11.34
CA ALA A 58 4.35 -9.90 9.94
C ALA A 58 5.58 -9.67 9.04
N GLY A 59 6.71 -9.23 9.60
CA GLY A 59 7.96 -9.03 8.86
C GLY A 59 8.08 -7.66 8.18
N PHE A 60 7.24 -6.70 8.55
CA PHE A 60 7.32 -5.32 8.06
C PHE A 60 8.18 -4.41 8.93
N PHE A 61 8.93 -4.96 9.89
CA PHE A 61 9.83 -4.20 10.74
C PHE A 61 10.83 -3.39 9.88
N GLY A 62 10.84 -2.07 10.05
CA GLY A 62 11.71 -1.16 9.29
C GLY A 62 11.29 -0.96 7.81
N LEU A 63 10.15 -1.51 7.38
CA LEU A 63 9.59 -1.30 6.04
C LEU A 63 8.51 -0.22 6.01
N TYR A 64 8.24 0.43 7.14
CA TYR A 64 7.32 1.56 7.27
C TYR A 64 8.01 2.71 8.00
N ASP A 65 7.68 3.93 7.59
CA ASP A 65 8.22 5.17 8.14
C ASP A 65 7.17 6.03 8.84
N PHE A 66 5.89 5.65 8.75
CA PHE A 66 4.80 6.41 9.35
C PHE A 66 3.73 5.48 9.90
N LEU A 67 3.26 5.76 11.11
CA LEU A 67 2.11 5.13 11.73
C LEU A 67 1.30 6.17 12.50
N TYR A 68 0.02 6.25 12.20
CA TYR A 68 -0.90 7.13 12.91
C TYR A 68 -2.19 6.39 13.25
N VAL A 69 -2.53 6.34 14.53
CA VAL A 69 -3.76 5.74 15.02
C VAL A 69 -4.50 6.80 15.83
N PRO A 70 -5.52 7.47 15.25
CA PRO A 70 -6.31 8.43 15.99
C PRO A 70 -7.02 7.74 17.16
N LEU A 71 -6.86 8.33 18.34
CA LEU A 71 -7.57 7.95 19.55
C LEU A 71 -8.67 8.98 19.85
N ASN A 72 -9.76 8.51 20.42
CA ASN A 72 -10.82 9.35 20.92
C ASN A 72 -10.37 10.02 22.21
N PHE A 73 -10.33 11.36 22.24
CA PHE A 73 -9.90 12.14 23.42
C PHE A 73 -10.71 11.88 24.69
N LYS A 74 -11.94 11.35 24.58
CA LYS A 74 -12.79 11.07 25.73
C LYS A 74 -12.60 9.68 26.31
N THR A 75 -12.46 8.67 25.46
CA THR A 75 -12.39 7.27 25.88
C THR A 75 -10.98 6.69 25.82
N HIS A 76 -10.03 7.40 25.20
CA HIS A 76 -8.67 6.93 24.92
C HIS A 76 -8.63 5.66 24.05
N GLU A 77 -9.72 5.39 23.34
CA GLU A 77 -9.85 4.23 22.44
C GLU A 77 -9.58 4.64 21.00
N VAL A 78 -9.19 3.67 20.19
CA VAL A 78 -8.99 3.88 18.75
C VAL A 78 -10.31 4.22 18.08
N VAL A 79 -10.31 5.23 17.21
CA VAL A 79 -11.52 5.69 16.48
C VAL A 79 -12.03 4.63 15.49
N GLY A 80 -11.17 3.67 15.13
CA GLY A 80 -11.50 2.53 14.27
C GLY A 80 -10.74 2.50 12.95
N PHE A 81 -9.73 3.37 12.78
CA PHE A 81 -8.86 3.35 11.62
C PHE A 81 -7.42 3.78 11.97
N ALA A 82 -6.48 3.44 11.09
CA ALA A 82 -5.07 3.81 11.18
C ALA A 82 -4.51 4.14 9.81
N PHE A 83 -3.44 4.93 9.78
CA PHE A 83 -2.66 5.23 8.60
C PHE A 83 -1.25 4.72 8.74
N ILE A 84 -0.74 4.08 7.69
CA ILE A 84 0.59 3.49 7.66
C ILE A 84 1.25 3.89 6.33
N ASN A 85 2.45 4.47 6.38
CA ASN A 85 3.26 4.68 5.17
C ASN A 85 4.40 3.67 5.12
N PHE A 86 4.48 2.95 4.00
CA PHE A 86 5.53 2.00 3.70
C PHE A 86 6.66 2.63 2.88
N ALA A 87 7.83 2.00 2.94
CA ALA A 87 9.02 2.39 2.17
C ALA A 87 8.82 2.28 0.65
N SER A 88 7.97 1.35 0.22
CA SER A 88 7.75 1.02 -1.19
C SER A 88 6.34 0.48 -1.41
N GLN A 89 5.82 0.71 -2.61
CA GLN A 89 4.50 0.25 -3.01
C GLN A 89 4.34 -1.27 -2.90
N GLU A 90 5.39 -2.04 -3.22
CA GLU A 90 5.37 -3.50 -3.09
C GLU A 90 5.03 -3.96 -1.65
N HIS A 91 5.53 -3.24 -0.63
CA HIS A 91 5.22 -3.55 0.76
C HIS A 91 3.79 -3.15 1.12
N ALA A 92 3.33 -1.99 0.63
CA ALA A 92 1.96 -1.55 0.83
C ALA A 92 0.95 -2.53 0.20
N GLN A 93 1.20 -2.99 -1.03
CA GLN A 93 0.37 -3.99 -1.70
C GLN A 93 0.38 -5.33 -0.97
N LYS A 94 1.55 -5.84 -0.56
CA LYS A 94 1.64 -7.08 0.23
C LYS A 94 0.85 -6.98 1.53
N PHE A 95 0.86 -5.80 2.16
CA PHE A 95 0.08 -5.57 3.36
C PHE A 95 -1.42 -5.56 3.07
N ILE A 96 -1.88 -4.90 2.00
CA ILE A 96 -3.29 -4.96 1.58
C ILE A 96 -3.71 -6.41 1.30
N ASP A 97 -2.97 -7.14 0.48
CA ASP A 97 -3.29 -8.52 0.10
C ASP A 97 -3.36 -9.47 1.31
N GLY A 98 -2.47 -9.27 2.30
CA GLY A 98 -2.41 -10.12 3.49
C GLY A 98 -3.37 -9.73 4.63
N PHE A 99 -3.75 -8.46 4.74
CA PHE A 99 -4.55 -7.95 5.87
C PHE A 99 -5.96 -7.49 5.49
N ASN A 100 -6.23 -7.24 4.21
CA ASN A 100 -7.57 -6.92 3.77
C ASN A 100 -8.49 -8.14 3.90
N ASP A 101 -9.70 -7.93 4.42
CA ASP A 101 -10.67 -8.97 4.78
C ASP A 101 -10.21 -9.93 5.89
N LEU A 102 -9.02 -9.71 6.48
CA LEU A 102 -8.53 -10.53 7.57
C LEU A 102 -9.34 -10.26 8.84
N ALA A 103 -9.99 -11.30 9.36
CA ALA A 103 -10.74 -11.23 10.61
C ALA A 103 -9.77 -11.11 11.81
N VAL A 104 -9.57 -9.89 12.28
CA VAL A 104 -8.80 -9.61 13.51
C VAL A 104 -9.78 -9.35 14.64
N ASP A 105 -9.68 -10.15 15.71
CA ASP A 105 -10.57 -10.05 16.87
C ASP A 105 -12.08 -10.12 16.50
N GLY A 106 -12.42 -10.92 15.49
CA GLY A 106 -13.80 -11.12 15.05
C GLY A 106 -14.37 -10.02 14.14
N ARG A 107 -13.55 -9.05 13.69
CA ARG A 107 -13.93 -8.05 12.69
C ARG A 107 -13.00 -8.11 11.47
N PRO A 108 -13.54 -8.12 10.23
CA PRO A 108 -12.71 -8.07 9.04
C PRO A 108 -12.07 -6.69 8.91
N LEU A 109 -10.75 -6.64 8.84
CA LEU A 109 -10.05 -5.39 8.55
C LEU A 109 -10.26 -5.02 7.08
N VAL A 110 -10.38 -3.73 6.80
CA VAL A 110 -10.48 -3.22 5.43
C VAL A 110 -9.27 -2.34 5.21
N VAL A 111 -8.39 -2.72 4.27
CA VAL A 111 -7.16 -1.98 3.98
C VAL A 111 -7.26 -1.38 2.59
N GLU A 112 -7.20 -0.05 2.52
CA GLU A 112 -7.35 0.70 1.29
C GLU A 112 -6.19 1.70 1.12
N PRO A 113 -5.80 2.06 -0.11
CA PRO A 113 -4.83 3.14 -0.32
C PRO A 113 -5.38 4.46 0.24
N ALA A 114 -4.56 5.15 1.04
CA ALA A 114 -4.97 6.41 1.65
C ALA A 114 -5.16 7.52 0.60
N LYS A 115 -6.02 8.50 0.88
CA LYS A 115 -6.17 9.68 0.01
C LYS A 115 -4.89 10.50 -0.09
N ASN A 116 -4.18 10.65 1.03
CA ASN A 116 -2.92 11.37 1.11
C ASN A 116 -1.79 10.34 1.04
N GLN A 117 -1.04 10.37 -0.07
CA GLN A 117 0.04 9.43 -0.33
C GLN A 117 1.41 10.01 0.03
N GLY A 118 2.22 9.18 0.67
CA GLY A 118 3.58 9.50 1.10
C GLY A 118 3.66 10.14 2.49
N LEU A 119 4.82 9.96 3.12
CA LEU A 119 5.14 10.53 4.44
C LEU A 119 4.91 12.04 4.50
N GLN A 120 5.41 12.80 3.52
CA GLN A 120 5.32 14.26 3.53
C GLN A 120 3.87 14.76 3.54
N ALA A 121 3.00 14.18 2.69
CA ALA A 121 1.60 14.59 2.62
C ALA A 121 0.86 14.31 3.94
N GLN A 122 1.15 13.17 4.59
CA GLN A 122 0.57 12.82 5.88
C GLN A 122 1.09 13.72 7.00
N VAL A 123 2.40 13.98 7.02
CA VAL A 123 3.04 14.86 8.00
C VAL A 123 2.51 16.29 7.87
N GLU A 124 2.44 16.83 6.66
CA GLU A 124 1.92 18.18 6.41
C GLU A 124 0.47 18.31 6.88
N HIS A 125 -0.38 17.36 6.48
CA HIS A 125 -1.79 17.34 6.87
C HIS A 125 -1.98 17.28 8.39
N LEU A 126 -1.18 16.48 9.09
CA LEU A 126 -1.29 16.32 10.54
C LEU A 126 -0.55 17.41 11.32
N ARG A 127 0.45 18.06 10.72
CA ARG A 127 1.16 19.21 11.30
C ARG A 127 0.22 20.40 11.50
N GLU A 128 -0.69 20.63 10.55
CA GLU A 128 -1.69 21.69 10.62
C GLU A 128 -2.89 21.34 11.54
N SER A 129 -2.99 20.07 11.94
CA SER A 129 -4.07 19.57 12.78
C SER A 129 -3.75 19.71 14.28
N PRO A 130 -4.76 19.95 15.16
CA PRO A 130 -4.56 20.05 16.61
C PRO A 130 -3.96 18.79 17.24
N VAL A 131 -3.95 17.66 16.53
CA VAL A 131 -3.30 16.42 16.94
C VAL A 131 -1.82 16.61 17.26
N ASN A 132 -1.12 17.52 16.58
CA ASN A 132 0.29 17.79 16.83
C ASN A 132 0.53 18.47 18.21
N ALA A 133 -0.47 19.18 18.73
CA ALA A 133 -0.44 19.77 20.07
C ALA A 133 -0.97 18.82 21.16
N ALA A 134 -1.50 17.65 20.78
CA ALA A 134 -2.03 16.67 21.71
C ALA A 134 -0.92 15.85 22.40
N ALA A 135 -1.31 15.04 23.39
CA ALA A 135 -0.38 14.15 24.07
C ALA A 135 0.27 13.16 23.09
N GLU A 136 1.45 12.65 23.44
CA GLU A 136 2.25 11.79 22.57
C GLU A 136 1.52 10.54 22.07
N GLU A 137 0.58 10.02 22.86
CA GLU A 137 -0.26 8.88 22.48
C GLU A 137 -1.23 9.17 21.33
N PHE A 138 -1.65 10.44 21.17
CA PHE A 138 -2.51 10.87 20.07
C PHE A 138 -1.72 11.29 18.84
N ARG A 139 -0.39 11.48 18.97
CA ARG A 139 0.45 12.00 17.89
C ARG A 139 0.84 10.91 16.89
N PRO A 140 0.95 11.23 15.60
CA PRO A 140 1.55 10.34 14.62
C PRO A 140 2.99 9.99 15.00
N LYS A 141 3.36 8.73 14.79
CA LYS A 141 4.70 8.20 15.01
C LYS A 141 5.40 8.05 13.66
N VAL A 142 6.56 8.69 13.55
CA VAL A 142 7.44 8.55 12.39
C VAL A 142 8.54 7.55 12.76
N PHE A 143 9.00 6.77 11.79
CA PHE A 143 10.06 5.79 11.97
C PHE A 143 11.11 5.94 10.87
N GLU A 144 12.35 5.61 11.21
CA GLU A 144 13.43 5.52 10.23
C GLU A 144 13.38 4.16 9.51
N LEU A 145 13.37 4.19 8.18
CA LEU A 145 13.41 2.99 7.34
C LEU A 145 14.70 2.19 7.57
N GLY A 146 14.58 0.86 7.57
CA GLY A 146 15.69 -0.08 7.80
C GLY A 146 16.04 -0.27 9.28
N THR A 147 16.07 0.78 10.10
CA THR A 147 16.39 0.66 11.53
C THR A 147 15.17 0.48 12.42
N GLY A 148 13.98 0.93 11.96
CA GLY A 148 12.73 0.88 12.73
C GLY A 148 12.74 1.80 13.96
N ARG A 149 13.69 2.75 14.03
CA ARG A 149 13.82 3.67 15.17
C ARG A 149 12.71 4.71 15.12
N PRO A 150 12.02 5.00 16.24
CA PRO A 150 11.05 6.08 16.29
C PRO A 150 11.77 7.42 16.12
N LEU A 151 11.28 8.23 15.19
CA LEU A 151 11.68 9.60 14.95
C LEU A 151 10.67 10.55 15.61
N GLU A 152 11.15 11.69 16.08
CA GLU A 152 10.26 12.75 16.57
C GLU A 152 9.52 13.38 15.39
N PHE A 153 8.20 13.55 15.56
CA PHE A 153 7.39 14.24 14.56
C PHE A 153 7.84 15.71 14.47
N PRO A 154 8.08 16.25 13.25
CA PRO A 154 8.61 17.60 13.10
C PRO A 154 7.65 18.63 13.69
N ARG A 155 8.18 19.47 14.58
CA ARG A 155 7.43 20.62 15.12
C ARG A 155 7.26 21.69 14.03
N PRO A 156 6.12 22.41 14.03
CA PRO A 156 5.88 23.47 13.08
C PRO A 156 6.83 24.64 13.21
#